data_AF-A0ABD4ZZ90-F1
#
_entry.id   AF-A0ABD4ZZ90-F1
#
_cell.length_a   1.000
_cell.length_b   1.000
_cell.length_c   1.000
_cell.angle_alpha   90.00
_cell.angle_beta   90.00
_cell.angle_gamma   90.00
#
_symmetry.space_group_name_H-M   'P 1'
#
loop_
_entity.id
_entity.type
_entity.pdbx_description
1 polymer ?
#
loop_
_entity_poly.entity_id
_entity_poly.type
_entity_poly.pdbx_seq_one_letter_code
_entity_poly.pdbx_strand_id
1 'polypeptide(L)' 'MLSNEQRAHDLAITTAKLLAEEQFELALRSNKDKVQIDVDLYSTYVKAYKAALNALNRDFN' A
#
# COMPACT_ATOMS: atom_id res chain seq x y z
N MET A 1 10.75 13.94 16.52
CA MET A 1 10.17 12.58 16.47
C MET A 1 8.97 12.64 15.55
N LEU A 2 8.87 11.77 14.54
CA LEU A 2 7.72 11.73 13.64
C LEU A 2 6.46 11.32 14.42
N SER A 3 5.32 11.95 14.11
CA SER A 3 4.04 11.56 14.71
C SER A 3 3.64 10.14 14.26
N ASN A 4 2.74 9.48 14.99
CA ASN A 4 2.24 8.15 14.59
C ASN A 4 1.52 8.23 13.23
N GLU A 5 0.84 9.34 12.95
CA GLU A 5 0.19 9.62 11.66
C GLU A 5 1.20 9.74 10.53
N GLN A 6 2.32 10.45 10.74
CA GLN A 6 3.38 10.55 9.73
C GLN A 6 4.02 9.19 9.45
N ARG A 7 4.29 8.41 10.49
CA ARG A 7 4.82 7.04 10.34
C ARG A 7 3.82 6.10 9.63
N ALA A 8 2.53 6.20 9.96
CA ALA A 8 1.49 5.42 9.30
C ALA A 8 1.31 5.81 7.83
N HIS A 9 1.46 7.10 7.51
CA HIS A 9 1.43 7.61 6.14
C HIS A 9 2.57 7.04 5.30
N ASP A 10 3.81 7.13 5.79
CA ASP A 10 4.98 6.59 5.08
C ASP A 10 4.82 5.10 4.80
N LEU A 11 4.39 4.33 5.81
CA LEU A 11 4.15 2.89 5.68
C LEU A 11 3.06 2.58 4.63
N ALA A 12 1.99 3.37 4.61
CA ALA A 12 0.89 3.21 3.66
C ALA A 12 1.30 3.52 2.22
N ILE A 13 2.09 4.58 2.00
CA ILE A 13 2.64 4.90 0.68
C ILE A 13 3.56 3.79 0.19
N THR A 14 4.49 3.33 1.03
CA THR A 14 5.40 2.24 0.66
C THR A 14 4.63 0.97 0.30
N THR A 15 3.58 0.64 1.05
CA THR A 15 2.71 -0.51 0.77
C THR A 15 1.98 -0.36 -0.56
N ALA A 16 1.37 0.79 -0.81
CA ALA A 16 0.63 1.02 -2.05
C ALA A 16 1.55 0.98 -3.28
N LYS A 17 2.77 1.53 -3.15
CA LYS A 17 3.80 1.47 -4.20
C LYS A 17 4.23 0.04 -4.50
N LEU A 18 4.54 -0.75 -3.47
CA LEU A 18 4.94 -2.15 -3.62
C LEU A 18 3.86 -2.95 -4.36
N LEU A 19 2.59 -2.76 -3.99
CA LEU A 19 1.47 -3.43 -4.67
C LEU A 19 1.39 -3.04 -6.16
N ALA A 20 1.59 -1.77 -6.49
CA ALA A 20 1.61 -1.30 -7.88
C ALA A 20 2.72 -1.99 -8.68
N GLU A 21 3.91 -2.08 -8.11
CA GLU A 21 5.08 -2.72 -8.72
C GLU A 21 4.85 -4.21 -8.95
N GLU A 22 4.31 -4.93 -7.96
CA GLU A 22 3.99 -6.36 -8.09
C GLU A 22 2.96 -6.62 -9.19
N GLN A 23 1.93 -5.78 -9.29
CA GLN A 23 0.88 -5.91 -10.30
C GLN A 23 1.40 -5.59 -11.71
N PHE A 24 2.31 -4.63 -11.80
CA PHE A 24 3.02 -4.35 -13.05
C PHE A 24 3.92 -5.51 -13.48
N GLU A 25 4.68 -6.10 -12.56
CA GLU A 25 5.52 -7.28 -12.83
C GLU A 25 4.69 -8.49 -13.28
N LEU A 26 3.55 -8.73 -12.63
CA LEU A 26 2.61 -9.78 -13.03
C LEU A 26 2.05 -9.53 -14.44
N ALA A 27 1.79 -8.27 -14.79
CA ALA A 27 1.34 -7.91 -16.12
C ALA A 27 2.40 -8.19 -17.19
N LEU A 28 3.67 -7.82 -16.92
CA LEU A 28 4.78 -8.10 -17.83
C LEU A 28 5.01 -9.60 -18.07
N ARG A 29 4.75 -10.43 -17.06
CA ARG A 29 4.94 -11.89 -17.14
C ARG A 29 3.75 -12.64 -17.72
N SER A 30 2.62 -11.96 -17.95
CA SER A 30 1.42 -12.62 -18.46
C SER A 30 1.52 -12.83 -19.96
N ASN A 31 1.30 -14.07 -20.41
CA ASN A 31 1.20 -14.40 -21.85
C ASN A 31 -0.13 -13.96 -22.48
N LYS A 32 -0.93 -13.13 -21.81
CA LYS A 32 -2.19 -12.61 -22.34
C LYS A 32 -1.90 -11.34 -23.13
N ASP A 33 -2.39 -11.27 -24.37
CA ASP A 33 -2.22 -10.11 -25.26
C ASP A 33 -2.73 -8.77 -24.68
N LYS A 34 -3.57 -8.82 -23.63
CA LYS A 34 -4.04 -7.64 -22.89
C LYS A 34 -4.13 -7.95 -21.41
N VAL A 35 -3.14 -7.53 -20.64
CA VAL A 35 -3.27 -7.46 -19.18
C VAL A 35 -3.86 -6.11 -18.81
N GLN A 36 -5.01 -6.15 -18.16
CA GLN A 36 -5.60 -4.97 -17.54
C GLN A 36 -5.12 -4.90 -16.09
N ILE A 37 -4.38 -3.84 -15.77
CA ILE A 37 -3.96 -3.54 -14.40
C ILE A 37 -5.10 -2.77 -13.75
N ASP A 38 -5.89 -3.45 -12.92
CA ASP A 38 -6.99 -2.85 -12.16
C ASP A 38 -6.61 -2.81 -10.68
N VAL A 39 -5.81 -1.81 -10.30
CA VAL A 39 -5.31 -1.64 -8.94
C VAL A 39 -5.80 -0.31 -8.40
N ASP A 40 -6.71 -0.36 -7.42
CA ASP A 40 -7.12 0.82 -6.67
C ASP A 40 -6.09 1.15 -5.58
N LEU A 41 -5.13 1.99 -5.96
CA LEU A 41 -4.05 2.44 -5.09
C LEU A 41 -4.56 3.29 -3.92
N TYR A 42 -5.62 4.08 -4.13
CA TYR A 42 -6.16 4.94 -3.09
C TYR A 42 -6.82 4.11 -1.97
N SER A 43 -7.66 3.15 -2.35
CA SER A 43 -8.28 2.23 -1.38
C SER A 43 -7.21 1.41 -0.63
N THR A 44 -6.16 0.99 -1.32
CA THR A 44 -5.02 0.28 -0.71
C THR A 44 -4.31 1.17 0.31
N TYR A 45 -3.99 2.40 -0.06
CA TYR A 45 -3.39 3.39 0.82
C TYR A 45 -4.24 3.63 2.08
N VAL A 46 -5.55 3.87 1.93
CA VAL A 46 -6.43 4.17 3.08
C VAL A 46 -6.50 2.99 4.04
N LYS A 47 -6.59 1.75 3.53
CA LYS A 47 -6.60 0.54 4.36
C LYS A 47 -5.27 0.36 5.10
N ALA A 48 -4.15 0.49 4.40
CA ALA A 48 -2.82 0.36 4.97
C ALA A 48 -2.55 1.45 6.04
N TYR A 49 -2.94 2.70 5.77
CA TYR A 49 -2.82 3.81 6.72
C TYR A 49 -3.57 3.55 8.01
N LYS A 50 -4.84 3.14 7.93
CA LYS A 50 -5.65 2.83 9.12
C LYS A 50 -5.07 1.66 9.92
N ALA A 51 -4.61 0.61 9.23
CA ALA A 51 -3.99 -0.53 9.89
C ALA A 51 -2.68 -0.13 10.60
N ALA A 52 -1.82 0.63 9.92
CA ALA A 52 -0.56 1.10 10.48
C ALA A 52 -0.76 2.05 11.66
N LEU A 53 -1.69 3.03 11.54
CA LEU A 53 -2.00 3.96 12.62
C LEU A 53 -2.55 3.23 13.85
N ASN A 54 -3.45 2.27 13.65
CA ASN A 54 -3.99 1.46 14.75
C ASN A 54 -2.89 0.63 15.43
N ALA A 55 -1.98 0.02 14.66
CA ALA A 55 -0.87 -0.75 15.21
C ALA A 55 0.11 0.15 16.00
N LEU A 56 0.51 1.29 15.41
CA LEU A 56 1.41 2.24 16.05
C LEU A 56 0.80 2.83 17.32
N ASN A 57 -0.49 3.14 17.33
CA ASN A 57 -1.18 3.65 18.52
C ASN A 57 -1.40 2.56 19.58
N ARG A 58 -1.52 1.28 19.19
CA ARG A 58 -1.65 0.16 20.14
C ARG A 58 -0.42 0.02 21.03
N ASP A 59 0.76 0.31 20.51
CA ASP A 59 2.02 0.22 21.28
C ASP A 59 2.17 1.34 22.33
N PHE A 60 1.28 2.33 22.35
CA PHE A 60 1.26 3.43 23.33
C PHE A 60 0.01 3.44 24.23
N ASN A 61 -0.82 2.38 24.20
CA ASN A 61 -1.98 2.19 25.07
C ASN A 61 -1.73 1.11 26.13
#